data_AF-A0A9D6VI72-F1
#
_entry.id   AF-A0A9D6VI72-F1
#
_cell.length_a   1.000
_cell.length_b   1.000
_cell.length_c   1.000
_cell.angle_alpha   90.00
_cell.angle_beta   90.00
_cell.angle_gamma   90.00
#
_symmetry.space_group_name_H-M   'P 1'
#
loop_
_entity.id
_entity.type
_entity.pdbx_description
1 polymer ?
#
loop_
_entity_poly.entity_id
_entity_poly.type
_entity_poly.pdbx_seq_one_letter_code
_entity_poly.pdbx_strand_id
1 'polypeptide(L)'
;MVAVPSKPTKAASADKKIAIVCDWMIGGGAERVVYELHLLYPEAPIYTAYCSPEWKKELEPSRVITSYMQYWPFSKLRKYIPFL
;
A
#
# COMPACT_ATOMS: atom_id res chain seq x y z
N MET A 1 2.22 13.85 -17.72
CA MET A 1 3.37 13.52 -16.85
C MET A 1 3.27 14.42 -15.63
N VAL A 2 2.66 13.95 -14.55
CA VAL A 2 2.67 14.69 -13.28
C VAL A 2 4.04 14.41 -12.66
N ALA A 3 4.81 15.46 -12.40
CA ALA A 3 6.10 15.33 -11.73
C ALA A 3 5.85 14.67 -10.37
N VAL A 4 6.42 13.49 -10.15
CA VAL A 4 6.42 12.83 -8.84
C VAL A 4 7.31 13.70 -7.94
N PRO A 5 6.78 14.26 -6.84
CA PRO A 5 7.61 15.04 -5.94
C PRO A 5 8.72 14.15 -5.38
N SER A 6 9.96 14.65 -5.38
CA SER A 6 11.10 13.97 -4.78
C SER A 6 10.80 13.63 -3.32
N LYS A 7 11.12 12.40 -2.92
CA LYS A 7 10.91 11.83 -1.57
C LYS A 7 11.18 12.91 -0.51
N PRO A 8 10.18 13.35 0.25
CA PRO A 8 10.36 14.45 1.20
C PRO A 8 11.37 14.03 2.27
N THR A 9 12.40 14.86 2.43
CA THR A 9 13.40 14.75 3.48
C THR A 9 12.70 14.88 4.83
N LYS A 10 12.69 13.77 5.59
CA LYS A 10 12.30 13.60 7.00
C LYS A 10 11.74 14.86 7.68
N ALA A 11 10.41 15.02 7.72
CA ALA A 11 9.79 16.06 8.53
C ALA A 11 8.49 15.61 9.24
N ALA A 12 8.38 16.06 10.50
CA ALA A 12 7.19 16.19 11.37
C ALA A 12 6.75 15.06 12.33
N SER A 13 7.24 13.81 12.22
CA SER A 13 6.68 12.69 13.03
C SER A 13 7.69 11.95 13.93
N ALA A 14 8.77 12.59 14.38
CA ALA A 14 9.79 11.91 15.19
C ALA A 14 9.23 11.23 16.46
N ASP A 15 8.07 11.67 16.94
CA ASP A 15 7.46 11.20 18.19
C ASP A 15 6.12 10.44 17.99
N LYS A 16 5.68 10.20 16.74
CA LYS A 16 4.43 9.47 16.49
C LYS A 16 4.70 8.10 15.87
N LYS A 17 3.99 7.10 16.39
CA LYS A 17 3.93 5.73 15.83
C LYS A 17 2.81 5.66 14.82
N ILE A 18 3.15 5.67 13.53
CA ILE A 18 2.20 5.70 12.42
C ILE A 18 2.26 4.38 11.67
N ALA A 19 1.09 3.82 11.35
CA ALA A 19 0.93 2.69 10.44
C ALA A 19 -0.19 3.03 9.46
N ILE A 20 0.00 2.68 8.19
CA ILE A 20 -1.01 2.85 7.15
C ILE A 20 -1.70 1.50 6.97
N VAL A 21 -3.03 1.47 7.05
CA VAL A 21 -3.81 0.23 6.89
C VAL A 21 -4.85 0.47 5.80
N CYS A 22 -4.84 -0.40 4.79
CA CYS A 22 -5.86 -0.42 3.75
C CYS A 22 -6.32 -1.85 3.50
N ASP A 23 -7.49 -1.99 2.87
CA ASP A 23 -8.04 -3.28 2.47
C ASP A 23 -7.18 -3.90 1.37
N TRP A 24 -7.26 -3.43 0.11
CA TRP A 24 -6.58 -3.99 -1.06
C TRP A 24 -5.87 -2.93 -1.89
N MET A 25 -4.60 -3.17 -2.19
CA MET A 25 -3.76 -2.37 -3.09
C MET A 25 -3.73 -2.98 -4.49
N ILE A 26 -4.84 -2.89 -5.24
CA ILE A 26 -5.01 -3.60 -6.52
C ILE A 26 -5.46 -2.74 -7.69
N GLY A 27 -5.85 -1.49 -7.43
CA GLY A 27 -6.44 -0.58 -8.40
C GLY A 27 -7.82 -0.06 -7.95
N GLY A 28 -8.18 1.14 -8.36
CA GLY A 28 -9.47 1.77 -8.05
C GLY A 28 -9.37 3.21 -7.55
N GLY A 29 -8.17 3.77 -7.47
CA GLY A 29 -7.86 5.14 -7.08
C GLY A 29 -7.42 5.29 -5.62
N ALA A 30 -7.82 4.40 -4.71
CA ALA A 30 -7.47 4.44 -3.28
C ALA A 30 -5.95 4.34 -3.06
N GLU A 31 -5.26 3.60 -3.91
CA GLU A 31 -3.81 3.51 -4.01
C GLU A 31 -3.08 4.87 -4.05
N ARG A 32 -3.67 5.88 -4.69
CA ARG A 32 -3.06 7.20 -4.84
C ARG A 32 -3.07 7.93 -3.51
N VAL A 33 -4.11 7.75 -2.72
CA VAL A 33 -4.17 8.29 -1.36
C VAL A 33 -3.12 7.62 -0.48
N VAL A 34 -3.01 6.29 -0.56
CA VAL A 34 -1.98 5.52 0.17
C VAL A 34 -0.57 5.95 -0.24
N TYR A 35 -0.36 6.22 -1.53
CA TYR A 35 0.91 6.72 -2.05
C TYR A 35 1.28 8.09 -1.47
N GLU A 36 0.36 9.05 -1.47
CA GLU A 36 0.60 10.37 -0.87
C GLU A 36 0.85 10.25 0.65
N LEU A 37 0.13 9.36 1.34
CA LEU A 37 0.38 9.07 2.75
C LEU A 37 1.76 8.44 3.00
N HIS A 38 2.21 7.55 2.10
CA HIS A 38 3.55 6.97 2.14
C HIS A 38 4.63 8.04 1.93
N LEU A 39 4.40 9.00 1.02
CA LEU A 39 5.29 10.14 0.85
C LEU A 39 5.36 10.99 2.11
N LEU A 40 4.23 11.27 2.77
CA LEU A 40 4.20 12.03 4.03
C LEU A 40 4.84 11.26 5.20
N TYR A 41 4.70 9.94 5.23
CA TYR A 41 5.17 9.07 6.30
C TYR A 41 6.01 7.90 5.76
N PRO A 42 7.22 8.16 5.25
CA PRO A 42 8.02 7.16 4.52
C PRO A 42 8.50 5.98 5.38
N GLU A 43 8.47 6.13 6.70
CA GLU A 43 8.85 5.10 7.65
C GLU A 43 7.68 4.20 8.08
N ALA A 44 6.43 4.62 7.82
CA ALA A 44 5.26 3.90 8.28
C ALA A 44 5.12 2.55 7.55
N PRO A 45 4.90 1.43 8.27
CA PRO A 45 4.53 0.17 7.64
C PRO A 45 3.14 0.28 7.00
N ILE A 46 2.98 -0.34 5.84
CA ILE A 46 1.72 -0.40 5.10
C ILE A 46 1.15 -1.81 5.22
N TYR A 47 0.07 -1.98 5.97
CA TYR A 47 -0.63 -3.24 6.10
C TYR A 47 -1.78 -3.32 5.09
N THR A 48 -1.83 -4.40 4.32
CA THR A 48 -2.90 -4.64 3.36
C THR A 48 -3.22 -6.12 3.22
N ALA A 49 -4.47 -6.46 2.92
CA ALA A 49 -4.84 -7.86 2.68
C ALA A 49 -4.28 -8.40 1.36
N TYR A 50 -4.14 -7.55 0.33
CA TYR A 50 -3.56 -7.92 -0.96
C TYR A 50 -2.86 -6.72 -1.60
N CYS A 51 -1.70 -6.93 -2.21
CA CYS A 51 -0.99 -5.91 -2.99
C CYS A 51 -0.57 -6.44 -4.36
N SER A 52 -0.86 -5.67 -5.41
CA SER A 52 -0.43 -6.01 -6.76
C SER A 52 1.09 -5.77 -6.91
N PRO A 53 1.78 -6.51 -7.80
CA PRO A 53 3.22 -6.32 -8.02
C PRO A 53 3.60 -4.89 -8.42
N GLU A 54 2.71 -4.22 -9.17
CA GLU A 54 2.90 -2.85 -9.61
C GLU A 54 2.91 -1.90 -8.41
N TRP A 55 1.87 -1.96 -7.56
CA TRP A 55 1.79 -1.12 -6.36
C TRP A 55 2.85 -1.44 -5.33
N LYS A 56 3.25 -2.72 -5.21
CA LYS A 56 4.34 -3.11 -4.33
C LYS A 56 5.68 -2.49 -4.74
N LYS A 57 5.91 -2.27 -6.03
CA LYS A 57 7.10 -1.59 -6.56
C LYS A 57 7.04 -0.08 -6.26
N GLU A 58 5.88 0.55 -6.45
CA GLU A 58 5.69 1.98 -6.21
C GLU A 58 5.76 2.36 -4.72
N LEU A 59 5.28 1.50 -3.82
CA LEU A 59 5.19 1.77 -2.36
C LEU A 59 6.39 1.27 -1.54
N GLU A 60 7.49 0.91 -2.19
CA GLU A 60 8.65 0.27 -1.58
C GLU A 60 8.34 -1.12 -0.98
N PRO A 61 8.85 -2.20 -1.60
CA PRO A 61 8.50 -3.57 -1.19
C PRO A 61 8.79 -3.93 0.27
N SER A 62 9.73 -3.24 0.92
CA SER A 62 10.13 -3.49 2.31
C SER A 62 9.13 -2.97 3.35
N ARG A 63 8.22 -2.06 2.96
CA ARG A 63 7.22 -1.46 3.87
C ARG A 63 5.85 -2.10 3.75
N VAL A 64 5.56 -2.75 2.62
CA VAL A 64 4.26 -3.38 2.37
C VAL A 64 4.20 -4.77 3.01
N ILE A 65 3.40 -4.88 4.05
CA ILE A 65 3.14 -6.12 4.78
C ILE A 65 1.77 -6.64 4.35
N THR A 66 1.78 -7.74 3.59
CA THR A 66 0.57 -8.39 3.08
C THR A 66 0.06 -9.45 4.05
N SER A 67 -1.26 -9.54 4.22
CA SER A 67 -1.92 -10.60 4.99
C SER A 67 -1.77 -11.99 4.34
N TYR A 68 -2.16 -13.03 5.08
CA TYR A 68 -2.25 -14.41 4.59
C TYR A 68 -3.09 -14.55 3.30
N MET A 69 -4.06 -13.66 3.10
CA MET A 69 -4.94 -13.62 1.92
C MET A 69 -4.17 -13.48 0.59
N GLN A 70 -2.98 -12.86 0.61
CA GLN A 70 -2.11 -12.76 -0.56
C GLN A 70 -1.64 -14.15 -1.05
N TYR A 71 -1.43 -15.08 -0.12
CA TYR A 71 -0.90 -16.43 -0.37
C TYR A 71 -1.99 -17.50 -0.50
N TRP A 72 -3.26 -17.10 -0.32
CA TRP A 72 -4.39 -18.01 -0.46
C TRP A 72 -4.45 -18.57 -1.90
N PRO A 73 -4.62 -19.90 -2.09
CA PRO A 73 -4.60 -20.53 -3.42
C PRO A 73 -5.67 -19.99 -4.38
N PHE A 74 -6.75 -19.40 -3.85
CA PHE A 74 -7.83 -18.79 -4.62
C PHE A 74 -7.81 -17.26 -4.61
N SER A 75 -6.68 -16.63 -4.27
CA SER A 75 -6.57 -15.16 -4.17
C SER A 75 -6.96 -14.43 -5.46
N LYS A 76 -6.72 -15.04 -6.63
CA LYS A 76 -7.13 -14.50 -7.95
C LYS A 76 -8.60 -14.74 -8.27
N LEU A 77 -9.22 -15.76 -7.66
CA LEU A 77 -10.61 -16.16 -7.91
C LEU A 77 -11.61 -15.17 -7.26
N ARG A 78 -11.15 -14.33 -6.31
CA ARG A 78 -11.95 -13.24 -5.73
C ARG A 78 -12.62 -12.33 -6.77
N LYS A 79 -12.00 -12.16 -7.94
CA LYS A 79 -12.56 -11.33 -9.03
C LYS A 79 -13.80 -11.95 -9.69
N TYR A 80 -14.03 -13.24 -9.48
CA TYR A 80 -15.02 -14.03 -10.19
C TYR A 80 -16.06 -14.66 -9.26
N ILE A 81 -15.92 -14.48 -7.94
CA ILE A 81 -16.88 -14.98 -6.96
C ILE A 81 -17.75 -13.80 -6.53
N PRO A 82 -19.06 -13.77 -6.88
CA PRO A 82 -19.95 -12.64 -6.56
C PRO A 82 -20.26 -12.49 -5.06
N PHE A 83 -19.83 -13.44 -4.23
CA PHE A 83 -20.12 -13.50 -2.78
C PHE A 83 -18.86 -13.48 -1.91
N LEU A 84 -17.69 -13.11 -2.46
CA LEU A 84 -16.43 -13.03 -1.71
C LEU A 84 -15.67 -11.73 -1.98
#